data_AF-A0A821KEJ0-F1
#
_entry.id   AF-A0A821KEJ0-F1
#
_cell.length_a   1.000
_cell.length_b   1.000
_cell.length_c   1.000
_cell.angle_alpha   90.00
_cell.angle_beta   90.00
_cell.angle_gamma   90.00
#
_symmetry.space_group_name_H-M   'P 1'
#
loop_
_entity.id
_entity.type
_entity.pdbx_description
1 polymer ?
#
loop_
_entity_poly.entity_id
_entity_poly.type
_entity_poly.pdbx_seq_one_letter_code
_entity_poly.pdbx_strand_id
1 'polypeptide(L)'
;MSLFLLPIILFFTATIRLTHGYNINDDLARGLTGRLLVETSKQTGYNTSLSEYPDDCAAVYLKHHSIYGDPPRTGIYEIWPRQGKPIKVLCDMNTDGGGWTVFQKRGDYTPREDFYRTWLEYKRGFGDLQRQFWLGNDRLSILTNQDSYQLRVDLEDFDAQKRFAEYSSFRISNEADKYRLTLGSYLKGDGGDSFSYHNNM
;
A
#
# COMPACT_ATOMS: atom_id res chain seq x y z
N MET A 1 12.32 -18.59 4.24
CA MET A 1 13.34 -17.66 4.77
C MET A 1 12.92 -16.28 4.28
N SER A 2 12.54 -15.35 5.17
CA SER A 2 11.88 -14.10 4.78
C SER A 2 12.83 -13.21 3.96
N LEU A 3 12.42 -12.84 2.74
CA LEU A 3 13.20 -12.09 1.74
C LEU A 3 13.53 -10.64 2.16
N PHE A 4 13.05 -10.19 3.33
CA PHE A 4 13.16 -8.81 3.82
C PHE A 4 14.18 -8.63 4.95
N LEU A 5 14.99 -9.65 5.24
CA LEU A 5 16.04 -9.59 6.25
C LEU A 5 17.38 -9.19 5.62
N LEU A 6 17.49 -7.96 5.09
CA LEU A 6 18.80 -7.36 4.82
C LEU A 6 19.36 -6.81 6.15
N PRO A 7 20.51 -7.31 6.65
CA PRO A 7 21.03 -6.99 7.98
C PRO A 7 21.62 -5.57 8.12
N ILE A 8 21.53 -4.71 7.10
CA ILE A 8 22.28 -3.44 7.05
C ILE A 8 21.37 -2.20 7.09
N ILE A 9 20.05 -2.34 6.91
CA ILE A 9 19.13 -1.18 6.91
C ILE A 9 18.18 -1.27 8.11
N LEU A 10 18.45 -0.46 9.14
CA LEU A 10 17.64 -0.39 10.36
C LEU A 10 16.34 0.40 10.16
N PHE A 11 16.27 1.27 9.15
CA PHE A 11 15.11 2.12 8.88
C PHE A 11 14.67 1.97 7.41
N PHE A 12 13.59 1.24 7.19
CA PHE A 12 12.95 1.18 5.90
C PHE A 12 11.45 1.01 6.04
N THR A 13 10.74 1.55 5.06
CA THR A 13 9.28 1.43 4.94
C THR A 13 8.97 0.89 3.56
N ALA A 14 8.16 -0.16 3.51
CA ALA A 14 7.68 -0.72 2.25
C ALA A 14 6.18 -0.47 2.12
N THR A 15 5.80 0.11 0.98
CA THR A 15 4.44 0.56 0.72
C THR A 15 3.97 0.08 -0.64
N ILE A 16 2.65 -0.16 -0.74
CA ILE A 16 1.99 -0.44 -2.01
C ILE A 16 0.96 0.64 -2.31
N ARG A 17 0.83 0.99 -3.58
CA ARG A 17 -0.22 1.88 -4.08
C ARG A 17 -0.79 1.31 -5.37
N LEU A 18 -2.06 1.54 -5.65
CA LEU A 18 -2.67 1.13 -6.90
C LEU A 18 -1.92 1.77 -8.09
N THR A 19 -1.55 0.99 -9.12
CA THR A 19 -0.69 1.48 -10.21
C THR A 19 -1.40 2.29 -11.26
N HIS A 20 -2.67 2.02 -11.54
CA HIS A 20 -3.56 2.81 -12.39
C HIS A 20 -4.94 2.20 -12.22
N GLY A 21 -5.85 2.93 -11.55
CA GLY A 21 -7.17 2.40 -11.24
C GLY A 21 -8.12 3.41 -10.60
N TYR A 22 -7.96 4.70 -10.90
CA TYR A 22 -9.11 5.54 -11.24
C TYR A 22 -8.75 6.13 -12.59
N ASN A 23 -9.18 5.44 -13.63
CA ASN A 23 -8.89 5.83 -15.00
C ASN A 23 -9.67 7.12 -15.24
N ILE A 24 -8.99 8.26 -15.20
CA ILE A 24 -9.60 9.57 -15.39
C ILE A 24 -10.30 9.63 -16.75
N ASN A 25 -9.96 8.76 -17.72
CA ASN A 25 -10.69 8.62 -18.98
C ASN A 25 -11.95 7.74 -18.90
N ASP A 26 -12.05 6.79 -17.96
CA ASP A 26 -13.33 6.19 -17.59
C ASP A 26 -14.19 7.17 -16.77
N ASP A 27 -13.57 8.06 -15.98
CA ASP A 27 -14.27 9.12 -15.25
C ASP A 27 -14.59 10.36 -16.11
N LEU A 28 -13.82 10.65 -17.16
CA LEU A 28 -14.11 11.68 -18.17
C LEU A 28 -15.10 11.16 -19.21
N ALA A 29 -15.09 9.86 -19.53
CA ALA A 29 -16.22 9.21 -20.20
C ALA A 29 -17.49 9.23 -19.34
N ARG A 30 -17.35 9.44 -18.02
CA ARG A 30 -18.43 9.69 -17.06
C ARG A 30 -18.58 11.16 -16.64
N GLY A 31 -17.79 12.06 -17.25
CA GLY A 31 -17.96 13.51 -17.32
C GLY A 31 -18.37 14.29 -16.07
N LEU A 32 -17.75 14.15 -14.90
CA LEU A 32 -18.21 14.90 -13.71
C LEU A 32 -17.07 15.50 -12.87
N THR A 33 -16.87 16.81 -13.00
CA THR A 33 -16.24 17.65 -11.97
C THR A 33 -17.09 17.57 -10.69
N GLY A 34 -16.47 17.63 -9.52
CA GLY A 34 -17.14 17.34 -8.22
C GLY A 34 -18.40 18.15 -7.90
N ARG A 35 -18.63 19.27 -8.60
CA ARG A 35 -19.88 20.04 -8.50
C ARG A 35 -21.03 19.44 -9.32
N LEU A 36 -20.72 18.74 -10.41
CA LEU A 36 -21.69 18.17 -11.35
C LEU A 36 -22.18 16.78 -10.90
N LEU A 37 -21.39 16.01 -10.14
CA LEU A 37 -21.77 14.68 -9.58
C LEU A 37 -23.07 14.73 -8.76
N VAL A 38 -23.28 15.81 -8.02
CA VAL A 38 -24.47 15.97 -7.15
C VAL A 38 -25.73 16.17 -7.99
N GLU A 39 -25.62 16.78 -9.18
CA GLU A 39 -26.77 17.10 -10.03
C GLU A 39 -27.15 15.94 -10.96
N THR A 40 -26.19 15.22 -11.55
CA THR A 40 -26.47 14.07 -12.43
C THR A 40 -26.94 12.80 -11.70
N SER A 41 -26.58 12.62 -10.42
CA SER A 41 -27.06 11.48 -9.62
C SER A 41 -28.59 11.44 -9.45
N LYS A 42 -29.25 12.59 -9.59
CA LYS A 42 -30.72 12.68 -9.54
C LYS A 42 -31.41 12.28 -10.85
N GLN A 43 -30.69 12.21 -11.97
CA GLN A 43 -31.31 12.05 -13.30
C GLN A 43 -31.06 10.72 -13.99
N THR A 44 -29.94 10.03 -13.76
CA THR A 44 -29.57 8.83 -14.54
C THR A 44 -29.75 7.49 -13.83
N GLY A 45 -30.20 7.46 -12.57
CA GLY A 45 -30.43 6.20 -11.84
C GLY A 45 -29.19 5.32 -11.65
N TYR A 46 -27.99 5.85 -11.93
CA TYR A 46 -26.72 5.17 -11.72
C TYR A 46 -26.22 5.52 -10.31
N ASN A 47 -26.23 4.55 -9.40
CA ASN A 47 -25.60 4.69 -8.09
C ASN A 47 -24.07 4.74 -8.28
N THR A 48 -23.50 5.92 -8.51
CA THR A 48 -22.08 6.19 -8.20
C THR A 48 -21.90 6.25 -6.69
N SER A 49 -22.19 5.14 -6.03
CA SER A 49 -21.75 4.85 -4.69
C SER A 49 -20.25 4.62 -4.80
N LEU A 50 -19.43 5.63 -4.51
CA LEU A 50 -18.10 5.37 -3.94
C LEU A 50 -18.34 4.30 -2.88
N SER A 51 -17.76 3.10 -3.05
CA SER A 51 -18.06 1.99 -2.16
C SER A 51 -18.06 2.49 -0.72
N GLU A 52 -19.11 2.15 0.02
CA GLU A 52 -19.33 2.67 1.38
C GLU A 52 -18.05 2.55 2.22
N TYR A 53 -17.30 1.49 1.94
CA TYR A 53 -16.02 1.15 2.54
C TYR A 53 -14.86 1.20 1.53
N PRO A 54 -13.74 1.88 1.83
CA PRO A 54 -12.56 1.95 0.96
C PRO A 54 -11.79 0.62 0.96
N ASP A 55 -11.39 0.13 -0.21
CA ASP A 55 -10.69 -1.15 -0.36
C ASP A 55 -9.16 -1.07 -0.14
N ASP A 56 -8.59 0.13 -0.27
CA ASP A 56 -7.20 0.44 0.08
C ASP A 56 -6.99 1.91 0.48
N CYS A 57 -5.74 2.31 0.74
CA CYS A 57 -5.40 3.69 1.12
C CYS A 57 -5.58 4.70 -0.02
N ALA A 58 -5.53 4.28 -1.29
CA ALA A 58 -5.79 5.17 -2.42
C ALA A 58 -7.28 5.52 -2.47
N ALA A 59 -8.18 4.56 -2.20
CA ALA A 59 -9.61 4.81 -2.06
C ALA A 59 -9.92 5.75 -0.86
N VAL A 60 -9.23 5.58 0.28
CA VAL A 60 -9.34 6.51 1.42
C VAL A 60 -8.95 7.93 0.99
N TYR A 61 -7.81 8.07 0.30
CA TYR A 61 -7.30 9.35 -0.17
C TYR A 61 -8.31 10.05 -1.10
N LEU A 62 -8.77 9.35 -2.15
CA LEU A 62 -9.69 9.91 -3.13
C LEU A 62 -11.05 10.29 -2.53
N LYS A 63 -11.59 9.45 -1.64
CA LYS A 63 -12.86 9.73 -0.96
C LYS A 63 -12.76 10.97 -0.08
N HIS A 64 -11.70 11.12 0.71
CA HIS A 64 -11.53 12.32 1.53
C HIS A 64 -11.30 13.55 0.67
N HIS A 65 -10.42 13.46 -0.32
CA HIS A 65 -10.08 14.57 -1.20
C HIS A 65 -11.28 15.07 -2.00
N SER A 66 -12.14 14.17 -2.48
CA SER A 66 -13.38 14.55 -3.20
C SER A 66 -14.43 15.24 -2.33
N ILE A 67 -14.47 14.94 -1.02
CA ILE A 67 -15.44 15.51 -0.08
C ILE A 67 -14.95 16.85 0.49
N TYR A 68 -13.69 16.91 0.92
CA TYR A 68 -13.15 18.06 1.67
C TYR A 68 -12.24 18.98 0.84
N GLY A 69 -11.75 18.51 -0.31
CA GLY A 69 -10.84 19.27 -1.18
C GLY A 69 -9.38 19.24 -0.74
N ASP A 70 -9.06 18.55 0.37
CA ASP A 70 -7.71 18.38 0.90
C ASP A 70 -7.38 16.91 1.17
N PRO A 71 -6.09 16.51 1.11
CA PRO A 71 -5.70 15.14 1.40
C PRO A 71 -5.91 14.80 2.89
N PRO A 72 -6.33 13.57 3.22
CA PRO A 72 -6.41 13.14 4.60
C PRO A 72 -5.02 13.10 5.25
N ARG A 73 -4.96 13.09 6.58
CA ARG A 73 -3.69 12.93 7.30
C ARG A 73 -3.17 11.50 7.21
N THR A 74 -1.85 11.34 7.19
CA THR A 74 -1.22 10.02 7.41
C THR A 74 -1.67 9.44 8.75
N GLY A 75 -2.08 8.18 8.76
CA GLY A 75 -2.68 7.57 9.95
C GLY A 75 -3.16 6.14 9.73
N ILE A 76 -3.72 5.54 10.78
CA ILE A 76 -4.30 4.20 10.72
C ILE A 76 -5.74 4.30 10.26
N TYR A 77 -6.06 3.57 9.19
CA TYR A 77 -7.41 3.48 8.62
C TYR A 77 -7.86 2.03 8.57
N GLU A 78 -9.17 1.82 8.63
CA GLU A 78 -9.77 0.53 8.33
C GLU A 78 -10.17 0.49 6.85
N ILE A 79 -9.67 -0.52 6.15
CA ILE A 79 -9.98 -0.78 4.74
C ILE A 79 -10.68 -2.13 4.59
N TRP A 80 -11.38 -2.30 3.49
CA TRP A 80 -12.24 -3.43 3.18
C TRP A 80 -11.82 -4.05 1.85
N PRO A 81 -10.79 -4.92 1.86
CA PRO A 81 -10.32 -5.56 0.64
C PRO A 81 -11.46 -6.34 -0.02
N ARG A 82 -11.42 -6.47 -1.36
CA ARG A 82 -12.47 -7.12 -2.16
C ARG A 82 -12.73 -8.58 -1.75
N GLN A 83 -11.76 -9.19 -1.06
CA GLN A 83 -11.88 -10.52 -0.47
C GLN A 83 -11.39 -10.49 0.98
N GLY A 84 -12.00 -11.30 1.84
CA GLY A 84 -11.57 -11.45 3.24
C GLY A 84 -12.28 -10.51 4.20
N LYS A 85 -11.62 -10.18 5.30
CA LYS A 85 -12.16 -9.38 6.41
C LYS A 85 -11.60 -7.96 6.37
N PRO A 86 -12.28 -6.99 7.00
CA PRO A 86 -11.72 -5.66 7.21
C PRO A 86 -10.36 -5.72 7.90
N ILE A 87 -9.45 -4.86 7.50
CA ILE A 87 -8.11 -4.78 8.08
C ILE A 87 -7.75 -3.33 8.39
N LYS A 88 -7.06 -3.15 9.52
CA LYS A 88 -6.43 -1.88 9.86
C LYS A 88 -5.06 -1.80 9.21
N VAL A 89 -4.79 -0.70 8.52
CA VAL A 89 -3.53 -0.43 7.83
C VAL A 89 -3.04 0.98 8.15
N LEU A 90 -1.73 1.18 8.11
CA LEU A 90 -1.15 2.52 8.10
C LEU A 90 -1.20 3.05 6.66
N CYS A 91 -1.84 4.19 6.45
CA CYS A 91 -1.86 4.90 5.18
C CYS A 91 -0.92 6.10 5.23
N ASP A 92 0.04 6.15 4.31
CA ASP A 92 0.83 7.35 4.03
C ASP A 92 0.12 8.19 2.96
N MET A 93 -0.34 9.36 3.39
CA MET A 93 -1.13 10.29 2.59
C MET A 93 -0.30 11.48 2.09
N ASN A 94 1.01 11.46 2.31
CA ASN A 94 1.90 12.59 2.06
C ASN A 94 2.95 12.27 1.00
N THR A 95 3.57 11.10 1.05
CA THR A 95 4.70 10.75 0.17
C THR A 95 4.24 10.57 -1.27
N ASP A 96 4.92 11.22 -2.23
CA ASP A 96 4.67 11.10 -3.68
C ASP A 96 3.18 11.22 -4.08
N GLY A 97 2.44 12.14 -3.45
CA GLY A 97 1.01 12.35 -3.72
C GLY A 97 0.05 11.51 -2.85
N GLY A 98 0.56 10.67 -1.96
CA GLY A 98 -0.22 9.94 -0.97
C GLY A 98 -0.97 8.72 -1.51
N GLY A 99 -1.83 8.16 -0.66
CA GLY A 99 -2.63 6.98 -0.97
C GLY A 99 -1.85 5.66 -0.86
N TRP A 100 -0.73 5.66 -0.13
CA TRP A 100 0.12 4.49 0.03
C TRP A 100 -0.32 3.64 1.21
N THR A 101 -0.51 2.33 1.00
CA THR A 101 -0.69 1.36 2.07
C THR A 101 0.66 0.85 2.54
N VAL A 102 1.02 1.16 3.78
CA VAL A 102 2.27 0.70 4.40
C VAL A 102 2.08 -0.73 4.92
N PHE A 103 2.91 -1.66 4.46
CA PHE A 103 2.85 -3.06 4.89
C PHE A 103 4.03 -3.50 5.74
N GLN A 104 5.12 -2.73 5.73
CA GLN A 104 6.28 -2.96 6.57
C GLN A 104 6.88 -1.63 6.96
N LYS A 105 7.27 -1.51 8.24
CA LYS A 105 7.89 -0.30 8.77
C LYS A 105 8.95 -0.64 9.80
N ARG A 106 10.16 -0.10 9.63
CA ARG A 106 11.27 -0.11 10.58
C ARG A 106 11.69 1.32 10.85
N GLY A 107 12.00 1.61 12.11
CA GLY A 107 12.28 2.97 12.58
C GLY A 107 12.94 2.90 13.96
N ASP A 108 13.47 4.03 14.43
CA ASP A 108 14.03 4.12 15.77
C ASP A 108 12.93 4.30 16.82
N TYR A 109 12.24 3.19 17.09
CA TYR A 109 11.17 3.13 18.08
C TYR A 109 11.62 2.34 19.30
N THR A 110 11.22 2.79 20.49
CA THR A 110 11.46 2.09 21.76
C THR A 110 10.12 1.64 22.38
N PRO A 111 9.95 0.35 22.72
CA PRO A 111 10.86 -0.78 22.44
C PRO A 111 10.94 -1.10 20.94
N ARG A 112 12.05 -1.75 20.55
CA ARG A 112 12.24 -2.26 19.19
C ARG A 112 11.42 -3.54 18.98
N GLU A 113 10.86 -3.70 17.80
CA GLU A 113 10.15 -4.92 17.40
C GLU A 113 11.13 -5.96 16.85
N ASP A 114 10.92 -7.23 17.19
CA ASP A 114 11.75 -8.34 16.69
C ASP A 114 11.23 -8.82 15.34
N PHE A 115 12.09 -8.87 14.33
CA PHE A 115 11.76 -9.36 12.98
C PHE A 115 12.32 -10.77 12.73
N TYR A 116 13.06 -11.37 13.67
CA TYR A 116 13.46 -12.77 13.61
C TYR A 116 12.30 -13.67 14.07
N ARG A 117 11.29 -13.76 13.21
CA ARG A 117 10.00 -14.40 13.50
C ARG A 117 9.79 -15.70 12.73
N THR A 118 8.89 -16.52 13.24
CA THR A 118 8.47 -17.79 12.62
C THR A 118 7.61 -17.56 11.37
N TRP A 119 7.44 -18.62 10.56
CA TRP A 119 6.54 -18.60 9.39
C TRP A 119 5.12 -18.16 9.75
N LEU A 120 4.57 -18.69 10.86
CA LEU A 120 3.22 -18.40 11.30
C LEU A 120 3.04 -16.93 11.71
N GLU A 121 4.06 -16.32 12.30
CA GLU A 121 4.06 -14.91 12.66
C GLU A 121 4.14 -14.01 11.41
N TYR A 122 5.00 -14.34 10.43
CA TYR A 122 5.03 -13.63 9.15
C TYR A 122 3.72 -13.78 8.36
N LYS A 123 3.08 -14.96 8.41
CA LYS A 123 1.76 -15.19 7.82
C LYS A 123 0.71 -14.25 8.41
N ARG A 124 0.63 -14.17 9.74
CA ARG A 124 -0.40 -13.41 10.48
C ARG A 124 -0.13 -11.91 10.58
N GLY A 125 1.14 -11.52 10.55
CA GLY A 125 1.61 -10.17 10.89
C GLY A 125 1.95 -10.04 12.37
N PHE A 126 2.79 -9.05 12.68
CA PHE A 126 3.26 -8.73 14.03
C PHE A 126 3.67 -7.27 14.14
N GLY A 127 3.85 -6.80 15.38
CA GLY A 127 4.22 -5.43 15.70
C GLY A 127 3.06 -4.47 15.85
N ASP A 128 3.38 -3.17 15.84
CA ASP A 128 2.47 -2.06 16.09
C ASP A 128 2.44 -1.12 14.88
N LEU A 129 1.26 -0.90 14.31
CA LEU A 129 1.03 -0.03 13.16
C LEU A 129 1.48 1.43 13.41
N GLN A 130 1.57 1.86 14.67
CA GLN A 130 2.09 3.19 15.03
C GLN A 130 3.62 3.24 15.10
N ARG A 131 4.30 2.07 15.13
CA ARG A 131 5.75 1.93 15.33
C ARG A 131 6.37 1.05 14.25
N GLN A 132 6.81 -0.14 14.61
CA GLN A 132 7.41 -1.13 13.72
C GLN A 132 6.47 -2.32 13.58
N PHE A 133 6.26 -2.77 12.35
CA PHE A 133 5.37 -3.89 12.08
C PHE A 133 5.66 -4.59 10.75
N TRP A 134 5.10 -5.79 10.65
CA TRP A 134 4.86 -6.53 9.41
C TRP A 134 3.36 -6.79 9.30
N LEU A 135 2.72 -6.35 8.21
CA LEU A 135 1.27 -6.43 8.06
C LEU A 135 0.73 -7.87 8.05
N GLY A 136 1.53 -8.81 7.54
CA GLY A 136 1.17 -10.22 7.42
C GLY A 136 1.00 -10.67 5.97
N ASN A 137 1.56 -11.83 5.63
CA ASN A 137 1.57 -12.33 4.26
C ASN A 137 0.17 -12.66 3.74
N ASP A 138 -0.74 -13.14 4.59
CA ASP A 138 -2.14 -13.40 4.18
C ASP A 138 -2.83 -12.11 3.72
N ARG A 139 -2.63 -11.03 4.46
CA ARG A 139 -3.21 -9.72 4.13
C ARG A 139 -2.58 -9.13 2.87
N LEU A 140 -1.26 -9.24 2.74
CA LEU A 140 -0.53 -8.81 1.55
C LEU A 140 -0.96 -9.59 0.31
N SER A 141 -1.16 -10.89 0.41
CA SER A 141 -1.64 -11.71 -0.70
C SER A 141 -3.03 -11.26 -1.14
N ILE A 142 -3.96 -11.05 -0.22
CA ILE A 142 -5.30 -10.53 -0.55
C ILE A 142 -5.22 -9.15 -1.23
N LEU A 143 -4.54 -8.20 -0.60
CA LEU A 143 -4.44 -6.82 -1.09
C LEU A 143 -3.79 -6.76 -2.47
N THR A 144 -2.62 -7.37 -2.64
CA THR A 144 -1.84 -7.24 -3.87
C THR A 144 -2.41 -8.06 -5.04
N ASN A 145 -3.35 -8.98 -4.79
CA ASN A 145 -4.00 -9.74 -5.84
C ASN A 145 -5.36 -9.20 -6.27
N GLN A 146 -5.96 -8.25 -5.53
CA GLN A 146 -7.27 -7.68 -5.87
C GLN A 146 -7.22 -6.74 -7.08
N ASP A 147 -6.05 -6.17 -7.37
CA ASP A 147 -5.80 -5.27 -8.49
C ASP A 147 -4.28 -5.16 -8.79
N SER A 148 -3.86 -4.17 -9.58
CA SER A 148 -2.46 -3.87 -9.86
C SER A 148 -1.88 -2.84 -8.88
N TYR A 149 -0.82 -3.22 -8.17
CA TYR A 149 -0.17 -2.38 -7.16
C TYR A 149 1.31 -2.16 -7.51
N GLN A 150 1.81 -0.92 -7.43
CA GLN A 150 3.24 -0.61 -7.41
C GLN A 150 3.78 -0.82 -6.02
N LEU A 151 5.08 -1.12 -5.96
CA LEU A 151 5.85 -1.10 -4.73
C LEU A 151 6.71 0.16 -4.69
N ARG A 152 6.74 0.80 -3.53
CA ARG A 152 7.76 1.78 -3.17
C ARG A 152 8.46 1.32 -1.89
N VAL A 153 9.78 1.40 -1.89
CA VAL A 153 10.63 1.15 -0.73
C VAL A 153 11.35 2.44 -0.40
N ASP A 154 11.09 2.98 0.78
CA ASP A 154 11.79 4.13 1.34
C ASP A 154 12.83 3.64 2.35
N LEU A 155 14.07 4.13 2.21
CA LEU A 155 15.24 3.77 3.01
C LEU A 155 15.77 5.03 3.72
N GLU A 156 16.22 4.87 4.95
CA GLU A 156 16.92 5.92 5.68
C GLU A 156 18.17 5.34 6.36
N ASP A 157 19.31 6.00 6.19
CA ASP A 157 20.55 5.63 6.87
C ASP A 157 20.72 6.37 8.21
N PHE A 158 21.79 6.07 8.94
CA PHE A 158 22.07 6.68 10.24
C PHE A 158 22.42 8.18 10.16
N ASP A 159 22.79 8.65 8.97
CA ASP A 159 23.07 10.07 8.68
C ASP A 159 21.82 10.78 8.13
N ALA A 160 20.63 10.18 8.33
CA ALA A 160 19.32 10.64 7.91
C ALA A 160 19.20 10.86 6.39
N GLN A 161 20.06 10.23 5.58
CA GLN A 161 19.93 10.27 4.12
C GLN A 161 18.79 9.36 3.70
N LYS A 162 17.85 9.95 2.97
CA LYS A 162 16.67 9.25 2.48
C LYS A 162 16.87 8.87 1.03
N ARG A 163 16.59 7.61 0.73
CA ARG A 163 16.57 7.08 -0.64
C ARG A 163 15.30 6.30 -0.88
N PHE A 164 14.96 6.10 -2.15
CA PHE A 164 13.82 5.25 -2.49
C PHE A 164 14.06 4.41 -3.74
N ALA A 165 13.23 3.38 -3.91
CA ALA A 165 13.12 2.55 -5.10
C ALA A 165 11.65 2.25 -5.39
N GLU A 166 11.23 2.39 -6.65
CA GLU A 166 9.86 2.09 -7.11
C GLU A 166 9.85 1.02 -8.19
N TYR A 167 8.84 0.16 -8.13
CA TYR A 167 8.64 -0.95 -9.07
C TYR A 167 7.22 -0.93 -9.63
N SER A 168 7.09 -1.27 -10.91
CA SER A 168 5.84 -1.11 -11.67
C SER A 168 4.71 -2.03 -11.23
N SER A 169 5.03 -3.15 -10.57
CA SER A 169 4.03 -4.04 -10.00
C SER A 169 4.63 -4.83 -8.83
N PHE A 170 3.77 -5.24 -7.90
CA PHE A 170 4.11 -6.06 -6.75
C PHE A 170 2.93 -6.95 -6.38
N ARG A 171 3.17 -8.27 -6.38
CA ARG A 171 2.20 -9.28 -5.98
C ARG A 171 2.87 -10.34 -5.13
N ILE A 172 2.14 -10.79 -4.12
CA ILE A 172 2.53 -11.92 -3.27
C ILE A 172 1.52 -13.03 -3.47
N SER A 173 1.97 -14.24 -3.85
CA SER A 173 1.07 -15.37 -4.02
C SER A 173 0.49 -15.85 -2.66
N ASN A 174 -0.38 -16.85 -2.67
CA ASN A 174 -0.97 -17.39 -1.44
C ASN A 174 0.01 -18.35 -0.73
N GLU A 175 -0.40 -18.87 0.43
CA GLU A 175 0.43 -19.79 1.22
C GLU A 175 0.79 -21.09 0.48
N ALA A 176 -0.09 -21.60 -0.38
CA ALA A 176 0.17 -22.84 -1.13
C ALA A 176 1.35 -22.68 -2.10
N ASP A 177 1.54 -21.48 -2.64
CA ASP A 177 2.68 -21.07 -3.44
C ASP A 177 3.72 -20.28 -2.62
N LYS A 178 3.74 -20.52 -1.30
CA LYS A 178 4.73 -20.04 -0.33
C LYS A 178 4.93 -18.53 -0.31
N TYR A 179 3.90 -17.75 -0.65
CA TYR A 179 3.96 -16.30 -0.75
C TYR A 179 5.03 -15.80 -1.73
N ARG A 180 5.23 -16.54 -2.83
CA ARG A 180 6.14 -16.19 -3.92
C ARG A 180 5.95 -14.75 -4.38
N LEU A 181 7.06 -14.03 -4.51
CA LEU A 181 7.09 -12.66 -5.00
C LEU A 181 6.95 -12.64 -6.53
N THR A 182 6.06 -11.79 -7.04
CA THR A 182 6.07 -11.37 -8.45
C THR A 182 6.23 -9.86 -8.50
N LEU A 183 7.36 -9.41 -9.05
CA LEU A 183 7.77 -8.02 -9.12
C LEU A 183 7.84 -7.54 -10.57
N GLY A 184 7.37 -6.31 -10.80
CA GLY A 184 7.47 -5.61 -12.07
C GLY A 184 8.86 -4.98 -12.28
N SER A 185 9.00 -4.23 -13.37
CA SER A 185 10.24 -3.53 -13.68
C SER A 185 10.54 -2.42 -12.67
N TYR A 186 11.81 -2.23 -12.35
CA TYR A 186 12.28 -1.03 -11.67
C TYR A 186 11.90 0.22 -12.47
N LEU A 187 11.28 1.20 -11.81
CA LEU A 187 10.80 2.43 -12.43
C LEU A 187 11.79 3.59 -12.22
N LYS A 188 12.05 3.92 -10.95
CA LYS A 188 12.86 5.07 -10.54
C LYS A 188 13.28 4.93 -9.08
N GLY A 189 14.22 5.77 -8.67
CA GLY A 189 14.74 5.78 -7.31
C GLY A 189 16.24 6.00 -7.29
N ASP A 190 16.73 6.58 -6.21
CA ASP A 190 18.16 6.76 -5.94
C ASP A 190 18.71 5.70 -4.97
N GLY A 191 17.84 4.82 -4.45
CA GLY A 191 18.21 3.64 -3.65
C GLY A 191 18.74 2.46 -4.47
N GLY A 192 18.61 2.51 -5.79
CA GLY A 192 19.03 1.45 -6.71
C GLY A 192 18.11 0.23 -6.74
N ASP A 193 18.33 -0.65 -7.71
CA ASP A 193 17.58 -1.91 -7.82
C ASP A 193 18.27 -3.02 -7.02
N SER A 194 17.74 -3.29 -5.84
CA SER A 194 18.16 -4.40 -4.96
C SER A 194 17.01 -5.36 -4.66
N PHE A 195 15.95 -5.35 -5.47
CA PHE A 195 14.78 -6.21 -5.22
C PHE A 195 14.43 -7.10 -6.41
N SER A 196 14.82 -6.72 -7.63
CA SER A 196 14.53 -7.53 -8.84
C SER A 196 15.12 -8.94 -8.80
N TYR A 197 16.24 -9.15 -8.12
CA TYR A 197 16.84 -10.48 -8.01
C TYR A 197 16.03 -11.46 -7.15
N HIS A 198 15.09 -10.97 -6.32
CA HIS A 198 14.17 -11.80 -5.54
C HIS A 198 12.88 -12.14 -6.29
N ASN A 199 12.70 -11.62 -7.50
CA ASN A 199 11.51 -11.91 -8.28
C ASN A 199 11.37 -13.41 -8.52
N ASN A 200 10.15 -13.92 -8.36
CA ASN A 200 9.79 -15.32 -8.53
C ASN A 200 10.37 -16.29 -7.46
N MET A 201 10.83 -15.76 -6.32
CA MET A 201 11.26 -16.53 -5.14
C MET A 201 10.18 -16.64 -4.07
#